data_AF-K2G444-F1
#
_entry.id   AF-K2G444-F1
#
_cell.length_a   1.000
_cell.length_b   1.000
_cell.length_c   1.000
_cell.angle_alpha   90.00
_cell.angle_beta   90.00
_cell.angle_gamma   90.00
#
_symmetry.space_group_name_H-M   'P 1'
#
loop_
_entity.id
_entity.type
_entity.pdbx_description
1 polymer ?
#
loop_
_entity_poly.entity_id
_entity_poly.type
_entity_poly.pdbx_seq_one_letter_code
_entity_poly.pdbx_strand_id
1 'polypeptide(L)'
;MRSNFTLLVHRNFRYDSLWCAVIAQISSFLLKIVTSHLVHKPFVPILKSSITPNLMYKWAIIEESLTDKDILSDIQVLETEITPDIDPEDVWHIHTVMMTEENIFKLAEYLKPAKYYAHFWSRDDMFVVFPNKVFKLDSDNKDSWKDAIDFWLSIDIPLEQLDFLTD
;
A
#
# COMPACT_ATOMS: atom_id res chain seq x y z
N MET A 1 48.11 35.66 -10.25
CA MET A 1 47.62 36.36 -9.04
C MET A 1 46.77 37.54 -9.48
N ARG A 2 45.49 37.60 -9.05
CA ARG A 2 44.56 38.75 -8.94
C ARG A 2 44.36 39.64 -10.21
N SER A 3 43.20 40.20 -10.54
CA SER A 3 41.84 40.21 -10.01
C SER A 3 40.95 40.94 -11.05
N ASN A 4 39.68 40.53 -11.12
CA ASN A 4 38.43 41.31 -11.28
C ASN A 4 38.28 42.42 -12.35
N PHE A 5 37.23 42.36 -13.18
CA PHE A 5 35.94 43.06 -12.95
C PHE A 5 34.93 42.88 -14.12
N THR A 6 33.74 42.37 -13.78
CA THR A 6 32.35 42.79 -14.10
C THR A 6 31.91 43.39 -15.46
N LEU A 7 30.87 42.73 -16.01
CA LEU A 7 29.72 43.14 -16.86
C LEU A 7 29.72 44.49 -17.61
N LEU A 8 29.39 44.41 -18.92
CA LEU A 8 28.35 45.28 -19.52
C LEU A 8 27.79 44.69 -20.84
N VAL A 9 26.47 44.85 -20.99
CA VAL A 9 25.59 44.35 -22.05
C VAL A 9 25.50 45.37 -23.20
N HIS A 10 25.66 44.95 -24.47
CA HIS A 10 24.77 45.39 -25.58
C HIS A 10 25.02 44.71 -26.95
N ARG A 11 23.94 44.11 -27.46
CA ARG A 11 23.39 44.08 -28.85
C ARG A 11 24.33 43.96 -30.07
N ASN A 12 24.03 42.97 -30.93
CA ASN A 12 23.31 43.18 -32.20
C ASN A 12 23.18 41.86 -32.99
N PHE A 13 21.95 41.40 -33.26
CA PHE A 13 21.63 40.79 -34.55
C PHE A 13 20.13 41.02 -34.84
N ARG A 14 19.88 41.74 -35.94
CA ARG A 14 18.54 41.98 -36.50
C ARG A 14 18.09 40.72 -37.22
N TYR A 15 16.84 40.31 -37.01
CA TYR A 15 16.13 39.44 -37.93
C TYR A 15 14.86 40.15 -38.39
N ASP A 16 14.74 40.26 -39.71
CA ASP A 16 13.66 40.90 -40.42
C ASP A 16 12.32 40.20 -40.17
N SER A 17 11.38 41.02 -39.75
CA SER A 17 9.95 40.78 -39.70
C SER A 17 9.41 40.63 -41.10
N LEU A 18 9.02 39.42 -41.49
CA LEU A 18 7.92 39.12 -42.45
C LEU A 18 7.64 37.61 -42.61
N TRP A 19 8.41 36.72 -41.97
CA TRP A 19 8.20 35.26 -42.03
C TRP A 19 7.54 34.60 -40.80
N CYS A 20 7.30 35.33 -39.70
CA CYS A 20 6.67 34.75 -38.51
C CYS A 20 5.12 34.78 -38.53
N ALA A 21 4.49 35.55 -39.41
CA ALA A 21 3.03 35.73 -39.39
C ALA A 21 2.24 34.62 -40.10
N VAL A 22 2.86 33.82 -40.99
CA VAL A 22 2.16 32.79 -41.75
C VAL A 22 2.15 31.43 -41.04
N ILE A 23 3.12 31.15 -40.17
CA ILE A 23 3.19 29.87 -39.42
C ILE A 23 2.26 29.86 -38.19
N ALA A 24 1.90 31.03 -37.65
CA ALA A 24 1.04 31.13 -36.46
C ALA A 24 -0.45 30.83 -36.71
N GLN A 25 -0.92 30.82 -37.97
CA GLN A 25 -2.35 30.71 -38.28
C GLN A 25 -2.81 29.32 -38.74
N ILE A 26 -1.89 28.38 -39.00
CA ILE A 26 -2.21 26.96 -39.26
C ILE A 26 -2.10 26.12 -37.96
N SER A 27 -1.44 26.63 -36.92
CA SER A 27 -1.26 25.97 -35.63
C SER A 27 -2.54 25.86 -34.78
N SER A 28 -3.47 26.83 -34.87
CA SER A 28 -4.68 26.82 -34.02
C SER A 28 -5.84 25.99 -34.57
N PHE A 29 -5.78 25.55 -35.84
CA PHE A 29 -6.85 24.76 -36.46
C PHE A 29 -6.64 23.24 -36.33
N LEU A 30 -5.38 22.78 -36.23
CA LEU A 30 -5.08 21.36 -36.00
C LEU A 30 -5.12 20.96 -34.51
N LEU A 31 -5.04 21.92 -33.57
CA LEU A 31 -5.12 21.63 -32.13
C LEU A 31 -6.55 21.36 -31.61
N LYS A 32 -7.59 21.70 -32.40
CA LYS A 32 -9.00 21.43 -32.04
C LYS A 32 -9.56 20.11 -32.59
N ILE A 33 -8.87 19.46 -33.52
CA ILE A 33 -9.36 18.19 -34.13
C ILE A 33 -8.82 16.96 -33.38
N VAL A 34 -7.73 17.09 -32.62
CA VAL A 34 -7.15 15.94 -31.86
C VAL A 34 -7.71 15.83 -30.43
N THR A 35 -8.50 16.80 -29.95
CA THR A 35 -8.94 16.90 -28.55
C THR A 35 -10.39 16.50 -28.27
N SER A 36 -11.09 15.78 -29.16
CA SER A 36 -12.46 15.32 -28.85
C SER A 36 -12.73 13.81 -28.90
N HIS A 37 -11.79 12.96 -29.32
CA HIS A 37 -12.01 11.50 -29.41
C HIS A 37 -10.83 10.66 -28.89
N LEU A 38 -10.29 11.04 -27.72
CA LEU A 38 -9.47 10.15 -26.92
C LEU A 38 -10.21 9.87 -25.62
N VAL A 39 -11.14 8.91 -25.68
CA VAL A 39 -11.52 8.14 -24.50
C VAL A 39 -10.24 7.50 -24.00
N HIS A 40 -9.69 8.01 -22.91
CA HIS A 40 -8.61 7.36 -22.17
C HIS A 40 -9.10 5.97 -21.75
N LYS A 41 -8.80 4.96 -22.57
CA LYS A 41 -8.73 3.59 -22.07
C LYS A 41 -7.56 3.59 -21.09
N PRO A 42 -7.75 3.22 -19.81
CA PRO A 42 -6.64 3.13 -18.89
C PRO A 42 -5.64 2.13 -19.48
N PHE A 43 -4.40 2.60 -19.62
CA PHE A 43 -3.26 1.75 -19.92
C PHE A 43 -3.10 0.80 -18.75
N VAL A 44 -3.56 -0.44 -18.91
CA VAL A 44 -3.27 -1.52 -17.97
C VAL A 44 -1.87 -2.03 -18.33
N PRO A 45 -0.83 -1.78 -17.53
CA PRO A 45 0.45 -2.43 -17.75
C PRO A 45 0.23 -3.95 -17.58
N ILE A 46 0.50 -4.70 -18.65
CA ILE A 46 0.59 -6.16 -18.58
C ILE A 46 1.81 -6.46 -17.71
N LEU A 47 1.57 -6.69 -16.41
CA LEU A 47 2.57 -7.21 -15.49
C LEU A 47 3.06 -8.55 -16.06
N LYS A 48 4.33 -8.58 -16.46
CA LYS A 48 5.04 -9.84 -16.68
C LYS A 48 4.99 -10.57 -15.35
N SER A 49 4.24 -11.68 -15.27
CA SER A 49 4.23 -12.54 -14.09
C SER A 49 5.62 -13.17 -13.95
N SER A 50 6.53 -12.48 -13.28
CA SER A 50 7.62 -13.15 -12.59
C SER A 50 6.96 -14.10 -11.59
N ILE A 51 7.19 -15.39 -11.78
CA ILE A 51 6.77 -16.43 -10.83
C ILE A 51 7.57 -16.18 -9.56
N THR A 52 7.09 -15.29 -8.71
CA THR A 52 7.42 -15.32 -7.29
C THR A 52 6.77 -16.58 -6.74
N PRO A 53 7.49 -17.46 -6.03
CA PRO A 53 6.78 -18.46 -5.24
C PRO A 53 5.76 -17.69 -4.39
N ASN A 54 4.50 -18.13 -4.37
CA ASN A 54 3.51 -17.56 -3.47
C ASN A 54 4.03 -17.81 -2.05
N LEU A 55 4.66 -16.80 -1.47
CA LEU A 55 5.06 -16.80 -0.08
C LEU A 55 3.78 -16.95 0.73
N MET A 56 3.77 -18.00 1.55
CA MET A 56 2.65 -18.31 2.41
C MET A 56 3.00 -17.86 3.82
N TYR A 57 2.06 -17.18 4.44
CA TYR A 57 2.18 -16.62 5.78
C TYR A 57 1.19 -17.32 6.70
N LYS A 58 1.63 -17.59 7.93
CA LYS A 58 0.83 -18.32 8.91
C LYS A 58 0.59 -17.45 10.14
N TRP A 59 -0.67 -17.40 10.57
CA TRP A 59 -1.04 -16.93 11.90
C TRP A 59 -2.49 -17.29 12.24
N ALA A 60 -2.99 -16.74 13.34
CA ALA A 60 -4.35 -16.82 13.79
C ALA A 60 -5.18 -15.59 13.38
N ILE A 61 -6.44 -15.82 13.02
CA ILE A 61 -7.49 -14.81 12.86
C ILE A 61 -8.56 -15.07 13.90
N ILE A 62 -8.98 -14.03 14.63
CA ILE A 62 -10.15 -14.08 15.51
C ILE A 62 -11.38 -13.75 14.65
N GLU A 63 -12.33 -14.67 14.50
CA GLU A 63 -13.52 -14.49 13.65
C GLU A 63 -14.32 -13.24 14.05
N GLU A 64 -14.41 -12.96 15.34
CA GLU A 64 -15.10 -11.80 15.91
C GLU A 64 -14.45 -10.47 15.51
N SER A 65 -13.21 -10.46 15.02
CA SER A 65 -12.54 -9.26 14.51
C SER A 65 -13.01 -8.86 13.10
N LEU A 66 -13.73 -9.75 12.39
CA LEU A 66 -14.12 -9.57 11.00
C LEU A 66 -15.50 -8.90 10.85
N THR A 67 -15.61 -7.95 9.92
CA THR A 67 -16.88 -7.33 9.51
C THR A 67 -17.75 -8.28 8.68
N ASP A 68 -17.10 -9.10 7.86
CA ASP A 68 -17.71 -10.12 7.02
C ASP A 68 -16.85 -11.39 7.07
N LYS A 69 -17.49 -12.49 7.51
CA LYS A 69 -16.84 -13.77 7.78
C LYS A 69 -16.66 -14.60 6.50
N ASP A 70 -17.30 -14.22 5.40
CA ASP A 70 -17.21 -14.95 4.13
C ASP A 70 -15.77 -14.97 3.58
N ILE A 71 -14.93 -14.01 3.98
CA ILE A 71 -13.49 -14.01 3.68
C ILE A 71 -12.77 -15.29 4.14
N LEU A 72 -13.28 -15.94 5.20
CA LEU A 72 -12.71 -17.20 5.70
C LEU A 72 -12.87 -18.36 4.70
N SER A 73 -13.82 -18.26 3.76
CA SER A 73 -14.02 -19.26 2.70
C SER A 73 -12.98 -19.18 1.57
N ASP A 74 -12.34 -18.01 1.41
CA ASP A 74 -11.32 -17.74 0.39
C ASP A 74 -9.90 -18.08 0.86
N ILE A 75 -9.73 -18.49 2.12
CA ILE A 75 -8.42 -18.71 2.75
C ILE A 75 -8.27 -20.15 3.24
N GLN A 76 -7.02 -20.60 3.33
CA GLN A 76 -6.72 -21.93 3.84
C GLN A 76 -6.75 -21.93 5.37
N VAL A 77 -7.84 -22.41 5.96
CA VAL A 77 -7.92 -22.67 7.40
C VAL A 77 -7.25 -24.01 7.72
N LEU A 78 -6.28 -23.99 8.63
CA LEU A 78 -5.53 -25.16 9.07
C LEU A 78 -6.13 -25.78 10.33
N GLU A 79 -6.54 -24.93 11.27
CA GLU A 79 -7.05 -25.34 12.58
C GLU A 79 -8.03 -24.28 13.08
N THR A 80 -8.97 -24.68 13.94
CA THR A 80 -9.89 -23.77 14.61
C THR A 80 -9.98 -24.15 16.08
N GLU A 81 -9.72 -23.18 16.93
CA GLU A 81 -9.86 -23.26 18.38
C GLU A 81 -11.03 -22.36 18.80
N ILE A 82 -11.82 -22.83 19.76
CA ILE A 82 -12.92 -22.07 20.35
C ILE A 82 -12.59 -21.90 21.83
N THR A 83 -12.48 -20.65 22.28
CA THR A 83 -12.15 -20.38 23.68
C THR A 83 -13.34 -20.77 24.59
N PRO A 84 -13.08 -21.44 25.73
CA PRO A 84 -14.14 -21.77 26.67
C PRO A 84 -14.47 -20.54 27.54
N ASP A 85 -15.70 -20.04 27.45
CA ASP A 85 -16.23 -19.03 28.37
C ASP A 85 -17.66 -19.36 28.83
N ILE A 86 -18.06 -18.78 29.97
CA ILE A 86 -19.40 -18.86 30.53
C ILE A 86 -20.33 -17.92 29.76
N ASP A 87 -19.83 -16.73 29.38
CA ASP A 87 -20.58 -15.78 28.57
C ASP A 87 -20.36 -16.09 27.08
N PRO A 88 -21.42 -16.39 26.30
CA PRO A 88 -21.30 -16.59 24.86
C PRO A 88 -20.70 -15.38 24.12
N GLU A 89 -20.79 -14.16 24.66
CA GLU A 89 -20.21 -12.96 24.05
C GLU A 89 -18.68 -12.90 24.17
N ASP A 90 -18.09 -13.64 25.11
CA ASP A 90 -16.64 -13.70 25.36
C ASP A 90 -15.96 -14.92 24.69
N VAL A 91 -16.74 -15.75 23.98
CA VAL A 91 -16.22 -16.87 23.19
C VAL A 91 -15.58 -16.36 21.89
N TRP A 92 -14.32 -16.73 21.66
CA TRP A 92 -13.57 -16.40 20.45
C TRP A 92 -13.36 -17.62 19.58
N HIS A 93 -13.56 -17.45 18.28
CA HIS A 93 -13.25 -18.45 17.27
C HIS A 93 -11.91 -18.08 16.61
N ILE A 94 -10.87 -18.81 16.99
CA ILE A 94 -9.50 -18.55 16.56
C ILE A 94 -9.15 -19.52 15.43
N HIS A 95 -9.04 -19.00 14.21
CA HIS A 95 -8.66 -19.77 13.03
C HIS A 95 -7.18 -19.62 12.77
N THR A 96 -6.42 -20.71 12.87
CA THR A 96 -5.05 -20.74 12.33
C THR A 96 -5.14 -20.89 10.81
N VAL A 97 -4.59 -19.94 10.08
CA VAL A 97 -4.72 -19.83 8.63
C VAL A 97 -3.36 -19.79 7.94
N MET A 98 -3.37 -20.13 6.65
CA MET A 98 -2.26 -19.93 5.74
C MET A 98 -2.72 -19.03 4.59
N MET A 99 -2.02 -17.92 4.36
CA MET A 99 -2.47 -16.87 3.44
C MET A 99 -1.34 -16.42 2.50
N THR A 100 -1.72 -15.97 1.31
CA THR A 100 -0.84 -15.23 0.41
C THR A 100 -0.79 -13.76 0.82
N GLU A 101 0.24 -13.04 0.37
CA GLU A 101 0.33 -11.58 0.53
C GLU A 101 -0.92 -10.85 0.00
N GLU A 102 -1.46 -11.27 -1.16
CA GLU A 102 -2.69 -10.71 -1.72
C GLU A 102 -3.90 -10.87 -0.77
N ASN A 103 -4.06 -12.05 -0.17
CA ASN A 103 -5.14 -12.29 0.78
C ASN A 103 -4.97 -11.48 2.06
N ILE A 104 -3.73 -11.21 2.50
CA ILE A 104 -3.43 -10.36 3.67
C ILE A 104 -3.86 -8.92 3.39
N PHE A 105 -3.56 -8.38 2.21
CA PHE A 105 -4.02 -7.05 1.83
C PHE A 105 -5.56 -6.98 1.77
N LYS A 106 -6.21 -8.01 1.21
CA LYS A 106 -7.67 -8.10 1.19
C LYS A 106 -8.24 -8.12 2.62
N LEU A 107 -7.65 -8.90 3.53
CA LEU A 107 -8.10 -9.03 4.92
C LEU A 107 -8.20 -7.68 5.66
N ALA A 108 -7.31 -6.73 5.36
CA ALA A 108 -7.32 -5.41 5.99
C ALA A 108 -8.65 -4.65 5.79
N GLU A 109 -9.38 -4.93 4.70
CA GLU A 109 -10.69 -4.35 4.38
C GLU A 109 -11.82 -4.99 5.19
N TYR A 110 -11.60 -6.21 5.70
CA TYR A 110 -12.56 -7.01 6.44
C TYR A 110 -12.38 -6.88 7.95
N LEU A 111 -11.35 -6.20 8.44
CA LEU A 111 -11.20 -5.95 9.88
C LEU A 111 -12.18 -4.88 10.35
N LYS A 112 -12.86 -5.15 11.47
CA LYS A 112 -13.73 -4.17 12.13
C LYS A 112 -12.95 -2.91 12.48
N PRO A 113 -13.55 -1.70 12.36
CA PRO A 113 -12.94 -0.44 12.78
C PRO A 113 -12.93 -0.33 14.32
N ALA A 114 -12.21 -1.24 14.98
CA ALA A 114 -11.99 -1.32 16.41
C ALA A 114 -10.50 -1.60 16.68
N LYS A 115 -10.11 -1.82 17.94
CA LYS A 115 -8.73 -2.13 18.35
C LYS A 115 -8.33 -3.58 18.00
N TYR A 116 -8.71 -4.05 16.80
CA TYR A 116 -8.26 -5.32 16.27
C TYR A 116 -7.09 -5.12 15.33
N TYR A 117 -6.20 -6.09 15.33
CA TYR A 117 -5.11 -6.24 14.38
C TYR A 117 -4.88 -7.73 14.20
N ALA A 118 -4.19 -8.07 13.13
CA ALA A 118 -3.62 -9.39 12.93
C ALA A 118 -2.17 -9.22 12.52
N HIS A 119 -1.34 -10.20 12.83
CA HIS A 119 0.00 -10.25 12.27
C HIS A 119 0.20 -11.60 11.58
N PHE A 120 1.11 -11.70 10.63
CA PHE A 120 1.31 -12.92 9.84
C PHE A 120 2.79 -13.16 9.61
N TRP A 121 3.29 -14.31 10.05
CA TRP A 121 4.70 -14.64 9.94
C TRP A 121 4.98 -15.51 8.71
N SER A 122 6.09 -15.22 8.05
CA SER A 122 6.79 -16.14 7.17
C SER A 122 8.23 -16.34 7.68
N ARG A 123 9.11 -16.91 6.86
CA ARG A 123 10.51 -17.09 7.27
C ARG A 123 11.26 -15.77 7.41
N ASP A 124 11.09 -14.87 6.43
CA ASP A 124 11.93 -13.67 6.28
C ASP A 124 11.12 -12.37 6.48
N ASP A 125 9.79 -12.47 6.33
CA ASP A 125 8.89 -11.34 6.39
C ASP A 125 7.78 -11.57 7.42
N MET A 126 7.33 -10.49 8.06
CA MET A 126 6.10 -10.42 8.84
C MET A 126 5.17 -9.36 8.23
N PHE A 127 3.87 -9.62 8.25
CA PHE A 127 2.86 -8.60 8.03
C PHE A 127 2.19 -8.21 9.33
N VAL A 128 1.94 -6.91 9.52
CA VAL A 128 1.05 -6.40 10.58
C VAL A 128 -0.11 -5.70 9.89
N VAL A 129 -1.32 -6.13 10.20
CA VAL A 129 -2.56 -5.79 9.53
C VAL A 129 -3.47 -5.08 10.53
N PHE A 130 -3.77 -3.84 10.22
CA PHE A 130 -4.77 -3.01 10.88
C PHE A 130 -5.95 -2.77 9.93
N PRO A 131 -7.10 -2.29 10.43
CA PRO A 131 -8.20 -1.87 9.56
C PRO A 131 -7.71 -0.87 8.50
N ASN A 132 -7.83 -1.26 7.23
CA ASN A 132 -7.41 -0.49 6.06
C ASN A 132 -5.92 -0.11 5.99
N LYS A 133 -5.05 -0.77 6.77
CA LYS A 133 -3.61 -0.46 6.76
C LYS A 133 -2.78 -1.71 7.00
N VAL A 134 -1.80 -1.94 6.14
CA VAL A 134 -0.90 -3.10 6.20
C VAL A 134 0.54 -2.63 6.19
N PHE A 135 1.36 -3.25 7.05
CA PHE A 135 2.80 -3.05 7.11
C PHE A 135 3.49 -4.37 6.81
N LYS A 136 4.46 -4.35 5.90
CA LYS A 136 5.38 -5.45 5.66
C LYS A 136 6.68 -5.16 6.38
N LEU A 137 7.11 -6.09 7.21
CA LEU A 137 8.24 -5.98 8.11
C LEU A 137 9.23 -7.09 7.81
N ASP A 138 10.52 -6.79 7.96
CA ASP A 138 11.58 -7.78 7.93
C ASP A 138 11.70 -8.36 9.35
N SER A 139 11.63 -9.69 9.48
CA SER A 139 11.64 -10.37 10.78
C SER A 139 12.97 -10.22 11.53
N ASP A 140 14.07 -10.06 10.80
CA ASP A 140 15.42 -9.94 11.36
C ASP A 140 15.82 -8.48 11.61
N ASN A 141 15.13 -7.52 10.96
CA ASN A 141 15.44 -6.10 11.07
C ASN A 141 14.34 -5.31 11.80
N LYS A 142 14.54 -5.12 13.11
CA LYS A 142 13.65 -4.35 13.99
C LYS A 142 13.48 -2.88 13.60
N ASP A 143 14.42 -2.28 12.87
CA ASP A 143 14.26 -0.90 12.40
C ASP A 143 13.11 -0.80 11.40
N SER A 144 12.80 -1.88 10.68
CA SER A 144 11.64 -1.93 9.77
C SER A 144 10.29 -1.84 10.50
N TRP A 145 10.26 -2.14 11.80
CA TRP A 145 9.02 -2.21 12.60
C TRP A 145 8.54 -0.82 13.05
N LYS A 146 9.41 0.18 12.95
CA LYS A 146 9.15 1.53 13.44
C LYS A 146 7.83 2.11 12.93
N ASP A 147 7.55 1.96 11.64
CA ASP A 147 6.34 2.54 11.04
C ASP A 147 5.06 1.85 11.54
N ALA A 148 5.10 0.54 11.78
CA ALA A 148 3.98 -0.21 12.33
C ALA A 148 3.73 0.15 13.80
N ILE A 149 4.80 0.31 14.60
CA ILE A 149 4.74 0.74 16.00
C ILE A 149 4.22 2.17 16.12
N ASP A 150 4.73 3.09 15.29
CA ASP A 150 4.28 4.48 15.29
C ASP A 150 2.79 4.57 14.93
N PHE A 151 2.31 3.73 14.00
CA PHE A 151 0.88 3.63 13.67
C PHE A 151 0.06 3.07 14.83
N TRP A 152 0.50 1.99 15.48
CA TRP A 152 -0.14 1.41 16.66
C TRP A 152 -0.35 2.46 17.77
N LEU A 153 0.70 3.23 18.07
CA LEU A 153 0.63 4.30 19.07
C LEU A 153 -0.33 5.41 18.65
N SER A 154 -0.45 5.69 17.35
CA SER A 154 -1.36 6.71 16.82
C SER A 154 -2.84 6.36 16.98
N ILE A 155 -3.17 5.08 17.08
CA ILE A 155 -4.55 4.58 17.27
C ILE A 155 -4.89 4.28 18.74
N ASP A 156 -4.06 4.80 19.68
CA ASP A 156 -4.29 4.75 21.13
C ASP A 156 -4.45 3.33 21.68
N ILE A 157 -3.66 2.38 21.15
CA ILE A 157 -3.54 1.05 21.71
C ILE A 157 -2.26 1.01 22.59
N PRO A 158 -2.34 0.53 23.84
CA PRO A 158 -1.18 0.46 24.73
C PRO A 158 -0.05 -0.39 24.12
N LEU A 159 1.20 0.01 24.33
CA LEU A 159 2.37 -0.72 23.81
C LEU A 159 2.47 -2.12 24.44
N GLU A 160 1.97 -2.29 25.66
CA GLU A 160 1.93 -3.55 26.39
C GLU A 160 1.04 -4.60 25.72
N GLN A 161 0.15 -4.18 24.82
CA GLN A 161 -0.72 -5.06 24.04
C GLN A 161 -0.10 -5.45 22.68
N LEU A 162 1.12 -5.02 22.39
CA LEU A 162 1.83 -5.31 21.15
C LEU A 162 2.58 -6.65 21.25
N ASP A 163 1.86 -7.75 21.06
CA ASP A 163 2.39 -9.12 21.26
C ASP A 163 3.49 -9.53 20.26
N PHE A 164 3.45 -9.05 19.01
CA PHE A 164 4.45 -9.39 17.99
C PHE A 164 5.87 -8.86 18.30
N LEU A 165 6.04 -8.03 19.34
CA LEU A 165 7.37 -7.66 19.82
C LEU A 165 8.11 -8.81 20.52
N THR A 166 7.38 -9.83 20.96
CA THR A 166 7.87 -10.90 21.85
C THR A 166 7.79 -12.31 21.26
N ASP A 167 7.18 -12.49 20.09
CA ASP A 167 7.03 -13.78 19.39
C ASP A 167 8.29 -14.22 18.62
#